data_AF-G9QP08-F1
#
_entry.id   AF-G9QP08-F1
#
_cell.length_a   1.000
_cell.length_b   1.000
_cell.length_c   1.000
_cell.angle_alpha   90.00
_cell.angle_beta   90.00
_cell.angle_gamma   90.00
#
_symmetry.space_group_name_H-M   'P 1'
#
loop_
_entity.id
_entity.type
_entity.pdbx_description
1 polymer ?
#
loop_
_entity_poly.entity_id
_entity_poly.type
_entity_poly.pdbx_seq_one_letter_code
_entity_poly.pdbx_strand_id
1 'polypeptide(L)'
;MQEHFHFTTDQAKIQKQYAAIFFFVSAQLSSIQMYLQRRNRHLVKQEDAVVIAIHILGKLLGFTSERAWHRFVTGNLFTNGSFLERSRYNRRCRALRFAIKWIRHKLAKRGQ
;
A
#
# COMPACT_ATOMS: atom_id res chain seq x y z
N MET A 1 -24.37 3.84 12.84
CA MET A 1 -22.89 3.95 12.83
C MET A 1 -22.32 2.69 13.44
N GLN A 2 -22.19 1.64 12.64
CA GLN A 2 -21.67 0.34 13.04
C GLN A 2 -21.46 -0.42 11.74
N GLU A 3 -20.27 -0.97 11.51
CA GLU A 3 -20.01 -2.21 10.74
C GLU A 3 -18.52 -2.57 10.91
N HIS A 4 -18.28 -3.61 11.68
CA HIS A 4 -17.22 -4.63 11.56
C HIS A 4 -15.75 -4.19 11.41
N PHE A 5 -15.01 -4.20 12.53
CA PHE A 5 -13.57 -4.51 12.51
C PHE A 5 -13.21 -5.48 13.64
N HIS A 6 -13.87 -6.64 13.68
CA HIS A 6 -13.25 -7.83 14.25
C HIS A 6 -12.24 -8.36 13.22
N PHE A 7 -11.12 -7.65 13.04
CA PHE A 7 -9.94 -8.24 12.42
C PHE A 7 -9.27 -9.13 13.47
N THR A 8 -9.89 -10.26 13.77
CA THR A 8 -9.18 -11.47 14.22
C THR A 8 -8.54 -12.17 13.01
N THR A 9 -8.09 -11.38 12.04
CA THR A 9 -7.27 -11.91 10.94
C THR A 9 -5.88 -12.05 11.50
N ASP A 10 -5.42 -13.30 11.58
CA ASP A 10 -4.05 -13.68 11.89
C ASP A 10 -3.05 -12.65 11.31
N GLN A 11 -2.36 -11.93 12.18
CA GLN A 11 -1.39 -10.91 11.80
C GLN A 11 -0.33 -11.49 10.86
N ALA A 12 0.05 -12.77 11.04
CA ALA A 12 0.97 -13.46 10.15
C ALA A 12 0.39 -13.63 8.74
N LYS A 13 -0.92 -13.91 8.62
CA LYS A 13 -1.60 -13.97 7.32
C LYS A 13 -1.58 -12.63 6.61
N ILE A 14 -1.82 -11.53 7.32
CA ILE A 14 -1.78 -10.18 6.73
C ILE A 14 -0.35 -9.81 6.34
N GLN A 15 0.64 -10.09 7.18
CA GLN A 15 2.05 -9.87 6.87
C GLN A 15 2.49 -10.68 5.66
N LYS A 16 2.05 -11.95 5.55
CA LYS A 16 2.30 -12.79 4.37
C LYS A 16 1.67 -12.21 3.10
N GLN A 17 0.42 -11.73 3.18
CA GLN A 17 -0.24 -11.08 2.05
C GLN A 17 0.46 -9.77 1.65
N TYR A 18 0.83 -8.95 2.63
CA TYR A 18 1.61 -7.74 2.42
C TYR A 18 2.94 -8.05 1.73
N ALA A 19 3.70 -9.03 2.23
CA ALA A 19 4.97 -9.44 1.65
C ALA A 19 4.82 -9.92 0.20
N ALA A 20 3.78 -10.71 -0.10
CA ALA A 20 3.51 -11.17 -1.46
C ALA A 20 3.19 -10.01 -2.42
N ILE A 21 2.34 -9.07 -2.01
CA ILE A 21 2.01 -7.87 -2.79
C ILE A 21 3.25 -6.99 -2.96
N PHE A 22 4.01 -6.78 -1.89
CA PHE A 22 5.21 -5.95 -1.91
C PHE A 22 6.28 -6.52 -2.84
N PHE A 23 6.51 -7.83 -2.80
CA PHE A 23 7.42 -8.51 -3.71
C PHE A 23 6.99 -8.32 -5.17
N PHE A 24 5.70 -8.53 -5.45
CA PHE A 24 5.15 -8.32 -6.79
C PHE A 24 5.31 -6.87 -7.27
N VAL A 25 4.93 -5.89 -6.44
CA VAL A 25 5.07 -4.47 -6.74
C VAL A 25 6.53 -4.13 -7.05
N SER A 26 7.45 -4.61 -6.21
CA SER A 26 8.89 -4.36 -6.36
C SER A 26 9.43 -4.89 -7.67
N ALA A 27 9.03 -6.10 -8.08
CA ALA A 27 9.41 -6.69 -9.37
C ALA A 27 8.87 -5.90 -10.57
N GLN A 28 7.83 -5.09 -10.40
CA GLN A 28 7.22 -4.29 -11.46
C GLN A 28 7.71 -2.82 -11.48
N LEU A 29 8.48 -2.37 -10.48
CA LEU A 29 8.89 -0.96 -10.36
C LEU A 29 9.68 -0.46 -11.56
N SER A 30 10.59 -1.29 -12.10
CA SER A 30 11.39 -0.95 -13.29
C SER A 30 10.49 -0.64 -14.49
N SER A 31 9.45 -1.46 -14.71
CA SER A 31 8.47 -1.30 -15.80
C SER A 31 7.63 -0.03 -15.70
N ILE A 32 7.52 0.56 -14.50
CA ILE A 32 6.77 1.80 -14.27
C ILE A 32 7.66 2.98 -13.86
N GLN A 33 8.98 2.81 -13.90
CA GLN A 33 9.94 3.80 -13.37
C GLN A 33 9.81 5.17 -14.03
N MET A 34 9.49 5.21 -15.33
CA MET A 34 9.23 6.45 -16.06
C MET A 34 8.07 7.27 -15.47
N TYR A 35 7.06 6.60 -14.89
CA TYR A 35 5.91 7.23 -14.24
C TYR A 35 6.15 7.57 -12.76
N LEU A 36 7.29 7.17 -12.19
CA LEU A 36 7.68 7.44 -10.80
C LEU A 36 8.64 8.63 -10.67
N GLN A 37 8.89 9.35 -11.77
CA GLN A 37 9.80 10.49 -11.80
C GLN A 37 9.29 11.62 -10.89
N ARG A 38 10.13 12.02 -9.93
CA ARG A 38 9.84 13.05 -8.93
C ARG A 38 11.09 13.82 -8.58
N ARG A 39 10.93 15.13 -8.39
CA ARG A 39 11.97 15.97 -7.80
C ARG A 39 12.20 15.54 -6.34
N ASN A 40 13.43 15.70 -5.85
CA ASN A 40 13.83 15.42 -4.46
C ASN A 40 13.68 13.95 -4.01
N ARG A 41 14.04 13.00 -4.88
CA ARG A 41 14.04 11.55 -4.56
C ARG A 41 14.95 11.18 -3.37
N HIS A 42 15.89 12.04 -2.99
CA HIS A 42 16.72 11.85 -1.80
C HIS A 42 15.99 12.15 -0.47
N LEU A 43 14.90 12.94 -0.47
CA LEU A 43 14.14 13.30 0.75
C LEU A 43 13.01 12.31 1.06
N VAL A 44 13.09 11.11 0.51
CA VAL A 44 11.98 10.17 0.47
C VAL A 44 11.92 9.41 1.78
N LYS A 45 10.94 9.77 2.62
CA LYS A 45 10.69 9.08 3.91
C LYS A 45 10.12 7.67 3.76
N GLN A 46 9.56 7.33 2.59
CA GLN A 46 8.99 6.01 2.32
C GLN A 46 9.01 5.72 0.82
N GLU A 47 9.50 4.53 0.49
CA GLU A 47 9.56 4.02 -0.87
C GLU A 47 8.19 3.98 -1.55
N ASP A 48 8.17 4.22 -2.86
CA ASP A 48 6.97 4.13 -3.69
C ASP A 48 6.36 2.72 -3.64
N ALA A 49 7.21 1.70 -3.61
CA ALA A 49 6.83 0.30 -3.51
C ALA A 49 5.94 0.01 -2.29
N VAL A 50 6.38 0.49 -1.12
CA VAL A 50 5.65 0.33 0.13
C VAL A 50 4.31 1.05 0.07
N VAL A 51 4.28 2.30 -0.41
CA VAL A 51 3.03 3.07 -0.51
C VAL A 51 2.02 2.38 -1.42
N ILE A 52 2.47 1.87 -2.57
CA ILE A 52 1.62 1.15 -3.53
C ILE A 52 1.11 -0.15 -2.93
N ALA A 53 1.99 -0.97 -2.35
CA ALA A 53 1.64 -2.26 -1.76
C ALA A 53 0.60 -2.11 -0.64
N ILE A 54 0.83 -1.16 0.27
CA ILE A 54 -0.11 -0.83 1.34
C ILE A 54 -1.44 -0.34 0.77
N HIS A 55 -1.44 0.53 -0.24
CA HIS A 55 -2.70 0.99 -0.82
C HIS A 55 -3.52 -0.15 -1.45
N ILE A 56 -2.87 -1.06 -2.16
CA ILE A 56 -3.52 -2.22 -2.77
C ILE A 56 -4.05 -3.18 -1.70
N LEU A 57 -3.24 -3.47 -0.67
CA LEU A 57 -3.65 -4.34 0.44
C LEU A 57 -4.90 -3.81 1.14
N GLY A 58 -4.96 -2.52 1.44
CA GLY A 58 -6.15 -1.91 2.08
C GLY A 58 -7.42 -2.10 1.27
N LYS A 59 -7.33 -2.03 -0.07
CA LYS A 59 -8.46 -2.29 -0.97
C LYS A 59 -8.85 -3.77 -1.02
N LEU A 60 -7.89 -4.68 -0.98
CA LEU A 60 -8.17 -6.13 -0.92
C LEU A 60 -8.81 -6.55 0.40
N LEU A 61 -8.43 -5.90 1.50
CA LEU A 61 -9.01 -6.11 2.82
C LEU A 61 -10.36 -5.40 3.03
N GLY A 62 -10.91 -4.75 1.99
CA GLY A 62 -12.23 -4.13 2.04
C GLY A 62 -12.30 -2.79 2.78
N PHE A 63 -11.17 -2.14 3.09
CA PHE A 63 -11.21 -0.84 3.75
C PHE A 63 -11.76 0.26 2.83
N THR A 64 -12.90 0.82 3.23
CA THR A 64 -13.52 1.98 2.58
C THR A 64 -13.07 3.31 3.18
N SER A 65 -12.77 3.33 4.49
CA SER A 65 -12.30 4.52 5.21
C SER A 65 -10.77 4.64 5.19
N GLU A 66 -10.26 5.72 4.58
CA GLU A 66 -8.82 6.04 4.59
C GLU A 66 -8.26 6.20 6.01
N ARG A 67 -9.07 6.73 6.94
CA ARG A 67 -8.66 6.91 8.34
C ARG A 67 -8.55 5.57 9.07
N ALA A 68 -9.52 4.68 8.89
CA ALA A 68 -9.48 3.35 9.49
C ALA A 68 -8.30 2.54 8.94
N TRP A 69 -8.10 2.60 7.61
CA TRP A 69 -6.97 1.95 6.96
C TRP A 69 -5.62 2.44 7.49
N HIS A 70 -5.44 3.76 7.57
CA HIS A 70 -4.18 4.33 8.05
C HIS A 70 -3.86 3.90 9.50
N ARG A 71 -4.85 3.97 10.40
CA ARG A 71 -4.71 3.48 11.79
C ARG A 71 -4.35 2.01 11.86
N PHE A 72 -5.01 1.19 11.02
CA PHE A 72 -4.75 -0.24 10.96
C PHE A 72 -3.29 -0.52 10.56
N VAL A 73 -2.80 0.14 9.50
CA VAL A 73 -1.42 0.00 9.01
C VAL A 73 -0.41 0.37 10.08
N THR A 74 -0.59 1.52 10.73
CA THR A 74 0.33 1.99 11.78
C THR A 74 0.32 1.10 13.02
N GLY A 75 -0.83 0.52 13.37
CA GLY A 75 -0.97 -0.32 14.56
C GLY A 75 -0.54 -1.77 14.38
N ASN A 76 -0.52 -2.29 13.14
CA ASN A 76 -0.34 -3.73 12.90
C ASN A 76 0.83 -4.07 11.95
N LEU A 77 1.09 -3.22 10.95
CA LEU A 77 2.09 -3.51 9.91
C LEU A 77 3.43 -2.82 10.13
N PHE A 78 3.42 -1.66 10.80
CA PHE A 78 4.62 -0.85 11.05
C PHE A 78 4.83 -0.63 12.55
N THR A 79 4.68 -1.66 13.38
CA THR A 79 4.79 -1.54 14.84
C THR A 79 6.18 -1.11 15.31
N ASN A 80 7.23 -1.42 14.53
CA ASN A 80 8.64 -1.16 14.88
C ASN A 80 9.27 0.00 14.10
N GLY A 81 8.47 0.83 13.41
CA GLY A 81 8.97 1.94 12.60
C GLY A 81 7.88 2.95 12.25
N SER A 82 8.27 4.15 11.79
CA SER A 82 7.27 5.17 11.43
C SER A 82 6.79 4.98 9.98
N PHE A 83 5.51 4.63 9.81
CA PHE A 83 4.84 4.81 8.53
C PHE A 83 4.57 6.30 8.26
N LEU A 84 4.35 6.67 7.01
CA LEU A 84 4.00 8.04 6.62
C LEU A 84 2.78 8.55 7.41
N GLU A 85 2.83 9.82 7.81
CA GLU A 85 1.65 10.55 8.28
C GLU A 85 0.50 10.44 7.27
N ARG A 86 -0.74 10.36 7.77
CA ARG A 86 -1.95 10.13 6.94
C ARG A 86 -2.06 11.10 5.75
N SER A 87 -1.85 12.39 5.98
CA SER A 87 -1.93 13.42 4.94
C SER A 87 -0.85 13.20 3.86
N ARG A 88 0.37 12.88 4.28
CA ARG A 88 1.50 12.57 3.39
C ARG A 88 1.24 11.28 2.61
N TYR A 89 0.77 10.22 3.27
CA TYR A 89 0.36 8.97 2.63
C TYR A 89 -0.70 9.21 1.56
N ASN A 90 -1.76 9.97 1.87
CA ASN A 90 -2.83 10.26 0.92
C ASN A 90 -2.34 11.07 -0.29
N ARG A 91 -1.49 12.08 -0.06
CA ARG A 91 -0.83 12.83 -1.16
C ARG A 91 0.01 11.91 -2.04
N ARG A 92 0.74 10.97 -1.43
CA ARG A 92 1.57 9.99 -2.15
C ARG A 92 0.72 9.02 -2.97
N CYS A 93 -0.39 8.53 -2.42
CA CYS A 93 -1.35 7.70 -3.17
C CYS A 93 -1.91 8.44 -4.39
N ARG A 94 -2.22 9.74 -4.28
CA ARG A 94 -2.68 10.55 -5.41
C ARG A 94 -1.61 10.71 -6.48
N ALA A 95 -0.37 10.99 -6.07
CA ALA A 95 0.77 11.09 -7.01
C ALA A 95 1.05 9.76 -7.72
N LEU A 96 0.85 8.64 -7.03
CA LEU A 96 1.08 7.29 -7.55
C LEU A 96 -0.17 6.64 -8.17
N ARG A 97 -1.25 7.41 -8.38
CA ARG A 97 -2.55 6.86 -8.80
C ARG A 97 -2.46 6.01 -10.07
N PHE A 98 -1.68 6.46 -11.05
CA PHE A 98 -1.46 5.71 -12.29
C PHE A 98 -0.76 4.37 -12.03
N ALA A 99 0.36 4.39 -11.28
CA ALA A 99 1.11 3.19 -10.91
C ALA A 99 0.23 2.18 -10.13
N ILE A 100 -0.55 2.66 -9.15
CA ILE A 100 -1.48 1.84 -8.38
C ILE A 100 -2.51 1.17 -9.30
N LYS A 101 -3.13 1.94 -10.22
CA LYS A 101 -4.12 1.40 -11.17
C LYS A 101 -3.50 0.35 -12.08
N TRP A 102 -2.31 0.61 -12.60
CA TRP A 102 -1.61 -0.30 -13.51
C TRP A 102 -1.19 -1.61 -12.81
N ILE A 103 -0.60 -1.52 -11.62
CA ILE A 103 -0.20 -2.70 -10.85
C ILE A 103 -1.41 -3.54 -10.45
N ARG A 104 -2.51 -2.90 -10.02
CA ARG A 104 -3.75 -3.60 -9.69
C ARG A 104 -4.29 -4.39 -10.89
N HIS A 105 -4.22 -3.82 -12.09
CA HIS A 105 -4.60 -4.51 -13.33
C HIS A 105 -3.70 -5.72 -13.62
N LYS A 106 -2.38 -5.58 -13.41
CA LYS A 106 -1.44 -6.70 -13.57
C LYS A 106 -1.65 -7.81 -12.56
N LEU A 107 -1.97 -7.48 -11.30
CA LEU A 107 -2.33 -8.47 -10.28
C LEU A 107 -3.59 -9.25 -10.68
N ALA A 108 -4.63 -8.57 -11.16
CA ALA A 108 -5.87 -9.21 -11.59
C ALA A 108 -5.64 -10.20 -12.75
N LYS A 109 -4.78 -9.85 -13.72
CA LYS A 109 -4.42 -10.73 -14.83
C LYS A 109 -3.60 -11.97 -14.45
N ARG A 110 -2.99 -11.98 -13.26
CA ARG A 110 -2.17 -13.10 -12.78
C ARG A 110 -2.99 -14.15 -12.02
N GLY A 111 -4.19 -13.78 -11.57
CA GLY A 111 -5.13 -14.67 -10.89
C GLY A 111 -6.23 -15.22 -11.82
N GLN A 112 -6.15 -14.91 -13.11
CA GLN A 112 -6.87 -15.58 -14.21
C GLN A 112 -5.93 -16.61 -14.83
#